data_AF-A0A6I6A3F7-F1
#
_entry.id   AF-A0A6I6A3F7-F1
#
_cell.length_a   1.000
_cell.length_b   1.000
_cell.length_c   1.000
_cell.angle_alpha   90.00
_cell.angle_beta   90.00
_cell.angle_gamma   90.00
#
_symmetry.space_group_name_H-M   'P 1'
#
loop_
_entity.id
_entity.type
_entity.pdbx_description
1 polymer ?
#
loop_
_entity_poly.entity_id
_entity_poly.type
_entity_poly.pdbx_seq_one_letter_code
_entity_poly.pdbx_strand_id
1 'polypeptide(L)'
;MADVTAEYEELLRVAGTVEAGSAGIGDERARLLAAARDLGGRWTGAAQRAFGGAHGAWDGEMAHLEQVLAAAADAVRTSSAAYRRADEAVARAWSL
;
A
#
# COMPACT_ATOMS: atom_id res chain seq x y z
N MET A 1 -22.66 -9.29 20.07
CA MET A 1 -21.54 -8.40 20.44
C MET A 1 -20.18 -9.02 20.11
N ALA A 2 -19.95 -10.32 20.38
CA ALA A 2 -18.69 -11.01 20.02
C ALA A 2 -18.36 -11.02 18.50
N ASP A 3 -19.38 -11.04 17.64
CA ASP A 3 -19.22 -11.10 16.17
C ASP A 3 -18.59 -9.81 15.59
N VAL A 4 -19.05 -8.65 16.06
CA VAL A 4 -18.55 -7.33 15.65
C VAL A 4 -17.10 -7.10 16.12
N THR A 5 -16.74 -7.65 17.29
CA THR A 5 -15.38 -7.55 17.83
C THR A 5 -14.39 -8.40 17.01
N ALA A 6 -14.80 -9.60 16.59
CA ALA A 6 -13.99 -10.47 15.73
C ALA A 6 -13.79 -9.86 14.32
N GLU A 7 -14.83 -9.27 13.74
CA GLU A 7 -14.73 -8.56 12.46
C GLU A 7 -13.80 -7.34 12.54
N TYR A 8 -13.79 -6.63 13.67
CA TYR A 8 -12.90 -5.48 13.88
C TYR A 8 -11.43 -5.88 14.04
N GLU A 9 -11.14 -6.95 14.79
CA GLU A 9 -9.77 -7.47 14.93
C GLU A 9 -9.20 -7.93 13.58
N GLU A 10 -10.02 -8.60 12.77
CA GLU A 10 -9.64 -9.01 11.42
C GLU A 10 -9.39 -7.80 10.52
N LEU A 11 -10.22 -6.75 10.62
CA LEU A 11 -10.05 -5.51 9.87
C LEU A 11 -8.71 -4.81 10.23
N LEU A 12 -8.34 -4.76 11.52
CA LEU A 12 -7.06 -4.21 11.97
C LEU A 12 -5.88 -5.06 11.48
N ARG A 13 -6.01 -6.38 11.48
CA ARG A 13 -4.97 -7.30 10.99
C ARG A 13 -4.74 -7.09 9.48
N VAL A 14 -5.81 -6.97 8.71
CA VAL A 14 -5.76 -6.68 7.27
C VAL A 14 -5.13 -5.31 7.04
N ALA A 15 -5.49 -4.29 7.84
CA ALA A 15 -4.88 -2.96 7.79
C ALA A 15 -3.36 -3.02 7.94
N GLY A 16 -2.87 -3.65 9.01
CA GLY A 16 -1.44 -3.78 9.26
C GLY A 16 -0.73 -4.58 8.17
N THR A 17 -1.38 -5.57 7.58
CA THR A 17 -0.84 -6.35 6.46
C THR A 17 -0.69 -5.48 5.19
N VAL A 18 -1.71 -4.66 4.87
CA VAL A 18 -1.68 -3.76 3.72
C VAL A 18 -0.63 -2.67 3.89
N GLU A 19 -0.52 -2.08 5.08
CA GLU A 19 0.49 -1.05 5.38
C GLU A 19 1.91 -1.62 5.27
N ALA A 20 2.17 -2.77 5.90
CA ALA A 20 3.47 -3.44 5.82
C ALA A 20 3.82 -3.86 4.38
N GLY A 21 2.84 -4.40 3.64
CA GLY A 21 3.02 -4.76 2.23
C GLY A 21 3.33 -3.55 1.36
N SER A 22 2.62 -2.42 1.57
CA SER A 22 2.87 -1.18 0.84
C SER A 22 4.25 -0.61 1.11
N ALA A 23 4.72 -0.64 2.36
CA ALA A 23 6.07 -0.21 2.72
C ALA A 23 7.13 -1.10 2.05
N GLY A 24 6.94 -2.43 2.10
CA GLY A 24 7.84 -3.39 1.46
C GLY A 24 7.94 -3.22 -0.06
N ILE A 25 6.82 -2.93 -0.73
CA ILE A 25 6.79 -2.65 -2.17
C ILE A 25 7.55 -1.36 -2.49
N GLY A 26 7.39 -0.30 -1.69
CA GLY A 26 8.14 0.95 -1.86
C GLY A 26 9.65 0.76 -1.72
N ASP A 27 10.09 0.01 -0.71
CA ASP A 27 11.50 -0.29 -0.48
C ASP A 27 12.11 -1.13 -1.62
N GLU A 28 11.41 -2.17 -2.07
CA GLU A 28 11.88 -3.02 -3.16
C GLU A 28 11.92 -2.26 -4.49
N ARG A 29 10.92 -1.41 -4.74
CA ARG A 29 10.93 -0.51 -5.91
C ARG A 29 12.14 0.40 -5.88
N ALA A 30 12.45 1.04 -4.75
CA ALA A 30 13.62 1.92 -4.62
C ALA A 30 14.93 1.18 -4.93
N ARG A 31 15.06 -0.07 -4.48
CA ARG A 31 16.20 -0.94 -4.79
C ARG A 31 16.29 -1.26 -6.28
N LEU A 32 15.18 -1.67 -6.89
CA LEU A 32 15.12 -2.00 -8.31
C LEU A 32 15.43 -0.77 -9.18
N LEU A 33 14.94 0.41 -8.81
CA LEU A 33 15.26 1.67 -9.51
C LEU A 33 16.75 2.00 -9.45
N ALA A 34 17.38 1.80 -8.30
CA ALA A 34 18.81 2.00 -8.16
C ALA A 34 19.61 1.01 -9.03
N ALA A 35 19.25 -0.28 -9.00
CA ALA A 35 19.89 -1.30 -9.82
C ALA A 35 19.69 -1.06 -11.33
N ALA A 36 18.48 -0.65 -11.72
CA ALA A 36 18.13 -0.35 -13.10
C ALA A 36 18.93 0.86 -13.62
N ARG A 37 19.07 1.93 -12.83
CA ARG A 37 19.89 3.10 -13.19
C ARG A 37 21.37 2.74 -13.38
N ASP A 38 21.93 1.92 -12.50
CA ASP A 38 23.31 1.42 -12.64
C ASP A 38 23.48 0.60 -13.93
N LEU A 39 22.53 -0.30 -14.23
CA LEU A 39 22.57 -1.11 -15.45
C LEU A 39 22.44 -0.26 -16.72
N GLY A 40 21.52 0.70 -16.72
CA GLY A 40 21.27 1.60 -17.84
C GLY A 40 22.46 2.51 -18.16
N GLY A 41 23.25 2.91 -17.15
CA GLY A 41 24.49 3.65 -17.35
C GLY A 41 25.58 2.87 -18.09
N ARG A 42 25.47 1.54 -18.14
CA ARG A 42 26.42 0.66 -18.85
C ARG A 42 26.01 0.38 -20.30
N TRP A 43 24.76 0.64 -20.66
CA TRP A 43 24.24 0.39 -22.01
C TRP A 43 24.38 1.64 -22.87
N THR A 44 24.69 1.46 -24.16
CA THR A 44 24.87 2.55 -25.12
C THR A 44 24.02 2.34 -26.37
N GLY A 45 23.75 3.42 -27.10
CA GLY A 45 23.08 3.37 -28.41
C GLY A 45 21.65 2.83 -28.35
N ALA A 46 21.35 1.81 -29.15
CA ALA A 46 19.99 1.26 -29.25
C ALA A 46 19.53 0.55 -27.97
N ALA A 47 20.45 -0.12 -27.26
CA ALA A 47 20.15 -0.81 -25.99
C ALA A 47 19.72 0.20 -24.91
N GLN A 48 20.42 1.33 -24.82
CA GLN A 48 20.08 2.40 -23.89
C GLN A 48 18.68 2.99 -24.15
N ARG A 49 18.32 3.18 -25.42
CA ARG A 49 16.98 3.69 -25.80
C ARG A 49 15.88 2.69 -25.46
N ALA A 50 16.09 1.40 -25.78
CA ALA A 50 15.14 0.34 -25.44
C ALA A 50 14.95 0.22 -23.91
N PHE A 51 16.04 0.29 -23.16
CA PHE A 51 16.01 0.33 -21.70
C PHE A 51 15.25 1.53 -21.16
N GLY A 52 15.53 2.74 -21.66
CA GLY A 52 14.84 3.95 -21.22
C GLY A 52 13.32 3.85 -21.39
N GLY A 53 12.86 3.28 -22.52
CA GLY A 53 11.45 3.01 -22.77
C GLY A 53 10.84 1.99 -21.79
N ALA A 54 11.50 0.84 -21.62
CA ALA A 54 11.04 -0.21 -20.72
C ALA A 54 11.04 0.26 -19.24
N HIS A 55 12.09 0.98 -18.83
CA HIS A 55 12.22 1.55 -17.49
C HIS A 55 11.13 2.61 -17.23
N GLY A 56 10.84 3.47 -18.21
CA GLY A 56 9.77 4.47 -18.07
C GLY A 56 8.39 3.84 -17.93
N ALA A 57 8.10 2.79 -18.70
CA ALA A 57 6.84 2.05 -18.58
C ALA A 57 6.71 1.36 -17.21
N TRP A 58 7.77 0.66 -16.79
CA TRP A 58 7.82 0.01 -15.49
C TRP A 58 7.66 1.02 -14.33
N ASP A 59 8.34 2.16 -14.39
CA ASP A 59 8.23 3.20 -13.36
C ASP A 59 6.80 3.75 -13.25
N GLY A 60 6.12 3.93 -14.39
CA GLY A 60 4.71 4.32 -14.42
C GLY A 60 3.77 3.29 -13.82
N GLU A 61 3.96 1.99 -14.13
CA GLU A 61 3.18 0.89 -13.54
C GLU A 61 3.39 0.79 -12.03
N MET A 62 4.64 0.95 -11.56
CA MET A 62 4.95 0.92 -10.13
C MET A 62 4.33 2.12 -9.40
N ALA A 63 4.38 3.32 -9.99
CA ALA A 63 3.72 4.50 -9.42
C ALA A 63 2.19 4.32 -9.33
N HIS A 64 1.58 3.65 -10.31
CA HIS A 64 0.16 3.32 -10.25
C HIS A 64 -0.16 2.33 -9.12
N LEU A 65 0.67 1.29 -8.95
CA LEU A 65 0.52 0.31 -7.89
C LEU A 65 0.61 0.97 -6.50
N GLU A 66 1.57 1.88 -6.30
CA GLU A 66 1.70 2.65 -5.05
C GLU A 66 0.43 3.46 -4.74
N GLN A 67 -0.17 4.09 -5.75
CA GLN A 67 -1.43 4.84 -5.58
C GLN A 67 -2.59 3.93 -5.16
N VAL A 68 -2.70 2.74 -5.76
CA VAL A 68 -3.75 1.76 -5.43
C VAL A 68 -3.58 1.27 -3.98
N LEU A 69 -2.35 0.97 -3.56
CA LEU A 69 -2.05 0.53 -2.20
C LEU A 69 -2.33 1.63 -1.18
N ALA A 70 -1.96 2.88 -1.47
CA ALA A 70 -2.27 4.01 -0.63
C ALA A 70 -3.79 4.22 -0.48
N ALA A 71 -4.55 4.09 -1.57
CA ALA A 71 -6.01 4.17 -1.54
C ALA A 71 -6.63 3.03 -0.72
N ALA A 72 -6.11 1.81 -0.84
CA ALA A 72 -6.56 0.67 -0.05
C ALA A 72 -6.27 0.89 1.45
N ALA A 73 -5.07 1.35 1.81
CA ALA A 73 -4.72 1.68 3.18
C ALA A 73 -5.65 2.77 3.76
N ASP A 74 -5.97 3.80 2.98
CA ASP A 74 -6.89 4.85 3.41
C ASP A 74 -8.32 4.37 3.63
N ALA A 75 -8.83 3.53 2.74
CA ALA A 75 -10.13 2.89 2.87
C ALA A 75 -10.21 2.04 4.14
N VAL A 76 -9.15 1.26 4.42
CA VAL A 76 -9.09 0.44 5.64
C VAL A 76 -9.04 1.31 6.89
N ARG A 77 -8.21 2.36 6.94
CA ARG A 77 -8.16 3.29 8.09
C ARG A 77 -9.52 3.97 8.33
N THR A 78 -10.20 4.37 7.26
CA THR A 78 -11.52 4.98 7.33
C THR A 78 -12.56 4.01 7.90
N SER A 79 -12.55 2.76 7.44
CA SER A 79 -13.43 1.71 7.95
C SER A 79 -13.16 1.43 9.44
N SER A 80 -11.89 1.25 9.83
CA SER A 80 -11.50 1.03 11.23
C SER A 80 -11.96 2.18 12.14
N ALA A 81 -11.81 3.43 11.68
CA ALA A 81 -12.27 4.59 12.43
C ALA A 81 -13.79 4.66 12.58
N ALA A 82 -14.55 4.24 11.56
CA ALA A 82 -16.01 4.17 11.62
C ALA A 82 -16.48 3.10 12.62
N TYR A 83 -15.87 1.91 12.60
CA TYR A 83 -16.16 0.85 13.56
C TYR A 83 -15.91 1.28 15.01
N ARG A 84 -14.75 1.88 15.29
CA ARG A 84 -14.43 2.38 16.63
C ARG A 84 -15.46 3.40 17.13
N ARG A 85 -15.89 4.33 16.28
CA ARG A 85 -16.92 5.32 16.65
C ARG A 85 -18.27 4.67 16.94
N ALA A 86 -18.65 3.64 16.17
CA ALA A 86 -19.87 2.89 16.38
C ALA A 86 -19.83 2.13 17.72
N ASP A 87 -18.72 1.47 18.02
CA ASP A 87 -18.52 0.75 19.29
C ASP A 87 -18.57 1.70 20.50
N GLU A 88 -17.87 2.85 20.43
CA GLU A 88 -17.95 3.87 21.47
C GLU A 88 -19.36 4.44 21.65
N ALA A 89 -20.14 4.59 20.57
CA ALA A 89 -21.52 5.06 20.64
C ALA A 89 -22.45 4.04 21.30
N VAL A 90 -22.27 2.76 20.98
CA VAL A 90 -22.97 1.65 21.66
C VAL A 90 -22.56 1.63 23.13
N ALA A 91 -21.27 1.61 23.45
CA ALA A 91 -20.79 1.60 24.83
C ALA A 91 -21.40 2.73 25.68
N ARG A 92 -21.47 3.96 25.13
CA ARG A 92 -22.13 5.10 25.79
C ARG A 92 -23.64 4.92 25.98
N ALA A 93 -24.31 4.31 25.01
CA ALA A 93 -25.77 4.08 25.07
C ALA A 93 -26.14 3.03 26.13
N TRP A 94 -25.26 2.06 26.39
CA TRP A 94 -25.46 0.99 27.36
C TRP A 94 -24.81 1.26 28.74
N SER A 95 -24.05 2.34 28.88
CA SER A 95 -23.50 2.82 30.17
C SER A 95 -24.44 3.77 30.92
N LEU A 96 -25.66 3.98 30.41
CA LEU A 96 -26.77 4.70 31.03
C LEU A 96 -27.83 3.70 31.50
#